data_AF-A0A6P1YIL1-F1
#
_entry.id   AF-A0A6P1YIL1-F1
#
_cell.length_a   1.000
_cell.length_b   1.000
_cell.length_c   1.000
_cell.angle_alpha   90.00
_cell.angle_beta   90.00
_cell.angle_gamma   90.00
#
_symmetry.space_group_name_H-M   'P 1'
#
loop_
_entity.id
_entity.type
_entity.pdbx_description
1 polymer ?
#
loop_
_entity_poly.entity_id
_entity_poly.type
_entity_poly.pdbx_seq_one_letter_code
_entity_poly.pdbx_strand_id
1 'polypeptide(L)' 'MIILRTFSKIYGLAALRVGYALASEEIIHNMNKIRGPFNVNKLAQAAAIAALEDEDFQKNI' A
#
# COMPACT_ATOMS: atom_id res chain seq x y z
N MET A 1 17.30 -4.86 4.12
CA MET A 1 16.04 -5.23 4.82
C MET A 1 14.88 -4.66 4.03
N ILE A 2 13.76 -5.39 3.94
CA ILE A 2 12.53 -4.95 3.26
C ILE A 2 11.36 -5.20 4.21
N ILE A 3 10.53 -4.20 4.43
CA ILE A 3 9.27 -4.32 5.18
C ILE A 3 8.12 -4.17 4.20
N LEU A 4 7.20 -5.14 4.20
CA LEU A 4 6.01 -5.12 3.36
C LEU A 4 4.77 -4.91 4.22
N ARG A 5 3.88 -4.03 3.75
CA ARG A 5 2.59 -3.74 4.39
C ARG A 5 1.47 -3.78 3.35
N THR A 6 0.27 -4.14 3.78
CA THR A 6 -0.89 -4.30 2.91
C THR A 6 -2.13 -3.66 3.51
N PHE A 7 -2.99 -3.14 2.63
CA PHE A 7 -4.32 -2.66 2.99
C PHE A 7 -5.37 -3.78 2.98
N SER A 8 -4.98 -5.03 2.71
CA SER A 8 -5.92 -6.15 2.57
C SER A 8 -6.46 -6.70 3.90
N LYS A 9 -6.02 -6.17 5.05
CA LYS A 9 -6.29 -6.72 6.39
C LYS A 9 -6.98 -5.69 7.25
N ILE A 10 -6.25 -5.06 8.18
CA ILE A 10 -6.78 -4.08 9.14
C ILE A 10 -7.58 -2.97 8.45
N TYR A 11 -7.14 -2.54 7.26
CA TYR A 11 -7.81 -1.50 6.48
C TYR A 11 -9.04 -1.98 5.68
N GLY A 12 -9.38 -3.27 5.65
CA GLY A 12 -10.56 -3.79 4.96
C GLY A 12 -10.53 -3.72 3.42
N LEU A 13 -9.45 -3.25 2.79
CA LEU A 13 -9.38 -3.01 1.34
C LEU A 13 -8.85 -4.23 0.54
N ALA A 14 -9.26 -5.44 0.91
CA ALA A 14 -8.75 -6.68 0.29
C ALA A 14 -8.98 -6.72 -1.22
N ALA A 15 -10.12 -6.25 -1.71
CA ALA A 15 -10.46 -6.26 -3.14
C ALA A 15 -9.65 -5.25 -3.98
N LEU A 16 -9.15 -4.17 -3.37
CA LEU A 16 -8.49 -3.08 -4.10
C LEU A 16 -7.01 -3.33 -4.42
N ARG A 17 -6.42 -4.37 -3.81
CA ARG A 17 -5.05 -4.86 -4.10
C ARG A 17 -3.97 -3.78 -3.99
N VAL A 18 -4.01 -3.00 -2.91
CA VAL A 18 -3.02 -1.95 -2.61
C VAL A 18 -2.13 -2.32 -1.41
N GLY A 19 -0.84 -2.00 -1.53
CA GLY A 19 0.19 -2.28 -0.54
C GLY A 19 1.46 -1.50 -0.85
N TYR A 20 2.42 -1.51 0.09
CA TYR A 20 3.66 -0.77 -0.04
C TYR A 20 4.84 -1.52 0.57
N ALA A 21 6.04 -1.11 0.15
CA ALA A 21 7.31 -1.60 0.67
C ALA A 21 8.13 -0.45 1.24
N LEU A 22 8.79 -0.68 2.36
CA LEU A 22 9.81 0.19 2.93
C LEU A 22 11.14 -0.55 2.87
N ALA A 23 12.13 0.03 2.20
CA ALA A 23 13.46 -0.54 2.03
C ALA A 23 14.48 0.58 1.79
N SER A 24 15.77 0.24 1.69
CA SER A 24 16.80 1.20 1.28
C SER A 24 16.56 1.72 -0.14
N GLU A 25 17.06 2.91 -0.43
CA GLU A 25 16.91 3.55 -1.75
C GLU A 25 17.39 2.65 -2.89
N GLU A 26 18.54 1.98 -2.71
CA GLU A 26 19.08 1.03 -3.68
C GLU A 26 18.09 -0.10 -4.02
N ILE A 27 17.42 -0.67 -3.01
CA ILE A 27 16.44 -1.73 -3.21
C ILE A 27 15.19 -1.19 -3.92
N ILE A 28 14.69 -0.02 -3.50
CA ILE A 28 13.53 0.62 -4.12
C ILE A 28 13.81 0.97 -5.58
N HIS A 29 15.01 1.48 -5.88
CA HIS A 29 15.44 1.78 -7.23
C HIS A 29 15.44 0.53 -8.12
N ASN A 30 16.00 -0.58 -7.64
CA ASN A 30 15.98 -1.85 -8.38
C ASN A 30 14.56 -2.42 -8.55
N MET A 31 13.69 -2.29 -7.54
CA MET A 31 12.31 -2.74 -7.62
C MET A 31 11.49 -1.94 -8.65
N ASN A 32 11.73 -0.63 -8.76
CA ASN A 32 11.04 0.22 -9.73
C ASN A 32 11.41 -0.10 -11.19
N LYS A 33 12.57 -0.72 -11.46
CA LYS A 33 12.96 -1.15 -12.83
C LYS A 33 12.04 -2.23 -13.40
N ILE A 34 11.51 -3.10 -12.54
CA ILE A 34 10.63 -4.22 -12.94
C ILE A 34 9.14 -3.90 -12.71
N ARG A 35 8.83 -2.75 -12.10
CA ARG A 35 7.45 -2.36 -11.79
C ARG A 35 6.73 -1.99 -13.08
N GLY A 36 5.61 -2.65 -13.36
CA GLY A 36 4.76 -2.31 -14.49
C GLY A 36 4.22 -0.87 -14.40
N PRO A 37 3.91 -0.22 -15.53
CA PRO A 37 3.43 1.17 -15.56
C PRO A 37 2.08 1.36 -14.84
N PHE A 38 1.26 0.30 -14.78
CA PHE A 38 -0.04 0.30 -14.12
C PHE A 38 -0.14 -0.90 -13.17
N ASN A 39 0.07 -0.66 -11.88
CA ASN A 39 0.04 -1.68 -10.84
C ASN A 39 -1.01 -1.42 -9.75
N VAL A 40 -1.48 -0.18 -9.60
CA VAL A 40 -2.55 0.21 -8.66
C VAL A 40 -3.47 1.23 -9.34
N ASN A 41 -4.77 0.93 -9.38
CA ASN A 41 -5.76 1.81 -10.02
C ASN A 41 -6.08 3.06 -9.17
N LYS A 42 -6.71 4.07 -9.78
CA LYS A 42 -7.02 5.35 -9.12
C LYS A 42 -7.89 5.21 -7.87
N LEU A 43 -8.90 4.35 -7.90
CA LEU A 43 -9.80 4.13 -6.75
C LEU A 43 -9.07 3.48 -5.58
N ALA A 44 -8.18 2.53 -5.87
CA ALA A 44 -7.35 1.89 -4.87
C ALA A 44 -6.37 2.87 -4.19
N GLN A 45 -5.82 3.81 -4.94
CA GLN A 45 -4.98 4.88 -4.39
C GLN A 45 -5.79 5.82 -3.49
N ALA A 46 -6.95 6.29 -3.95
CA ALA A 46 -7.82 7.16 -3.17
C ALA A 46 -8.30 6.50 -1.87
N ALA A 47 -8.72 5.23 -1.94
CA ALA A 47 -9.14 4.47 -0.78
C ALA A 47 -7.98 4.22 0.20
N ALA A 48 -6.77 3.94 -0.28
CA ALA A 48 -5.61 3.76 0.58
C ALA A 48 -5.24 5.05 1.35
N ILE A 49 -5.33 6.22 0.70
CA ILE A 49 -5.10 7.51 1.35
C ILE A 49 -6.14 7.74 2.45
N ALA A 50 -7.43 7.60 2.12
CA ALA A 50 -8.52 7.76 3.10
C ALA A 50 -8.38 6.78 4.28
N ALA A 51 -8.00 5.52 4.01
CA ALA A 51 -7.82 4.51 5.04
C ALA A 51 -6.63 4.79 5.97
N LEU A 52 -5.59 5.50 5.51
CA LEU A 52 -4.47 5.92 6.38
C LEU A 52 -4.88 7.05 7.33
N GLU A 53 -5.78 7.93 6.88
CA GLU A 53 -6.30 9.07 7.67
C GLU A 53 -7.38 8.66 8.67
N ASP A 54 -8.06 7.54 8.43
CA ASP A 54 -9.08 6.98 9.32
C ASP A 54 -8.44 6.24 10.50
N GLU A 55 -7.95 7.00 11.49
CA GLU A 55 -7.40 6.46 12.73
C GLU A 55 -8.48 5.86 13.64
N ASP A 56 -9.71 6.37 13.59
CA ASP A 56 -10.80 5.91 14.45
C ASP A 56 -11.21 4.48 14.09
N PHE A 57 -11.34 4.18 12.80
CA PHE A 57 -11.57 2.80 12.34
C PHE A 57 -10.43 1.85 12.77
N GLN A 58 -9.18 2.31 12.71
CA GLN A 58 -8.02 1.49 13.09
C GLN A 58 -7.94 1.21 14.60
N LYS A 59 -8.34 2.17 15.46
CA LYS A 59 -8.31 2.02 16.92
C LYS A 59 -9.47 1.18 17.47
N ASN A 60 -10.57 1.10 16.73
CA ASN A 60 -11.80 0.41 17.13
C ASN A 60 -11.90 -1.04 16.63
N ILE A 61 -10.87 -1.55 15.94
CA ILE A 61 -10.70 -2.94 15.49
C ILE A 61 -9.66 -3.64 16.36
#